data_AF-A0A845GP56-F1
#
_entry.id   AF-A0A845GP56-F1
#
_cell.length_a   1.000
_cell.length_b   1.000
_cell.length_c   1.000
_cell.angle_alpha   90.00
_cell.angle_beta   90.00
_cell.angle_gamma   90.00
#
_symmetry.space_group_name_H-M   'P 1'
#
loop_
_entity.id
_entity.type
_entity.pdbx_description
1 polymer ?
#
loop_
_entity_poly.entity_id
_entity_poly.type
_entity_poly.pdbx_seq_one_letter_code
_entity_poly.pdbx_strand_id
1 'polypeptide(L)'
;MNLPATSYVPFSCAKLKNFKILWQNRAVGTDVPLENYAFCVPALCDQESDYDKFSITAFAERYGGKGVGTNGGGVRCGNIGDWQIKGVGCNPLVGMGTDYWHAHGGATIDEAIKEVIWSEICSFTLPYGAIRTAGIILTGTKTWKKERDKKTIADRALIIREKSIRPAHFMRSVNYNPNDLIWSSCVSDNDRTKNSINSLTRNFPMPSDVADPAKNLYASIYKLLKRAAFQMAAARAKRIPHGSINCSNICLDGRYIDFGTMTAISDFGRVIISGGNPDLWNEEIAVRQTLENIYFSVLKYESDINKVLPNVDYFWAEFQRIFSDRLCIEFLKLTGIPEFYFEKIPLEAKISLWKVMIKIISHGNREPFRLTENSPVKFGSYHLNTILQIASLSRNKAELTVDLKNHISETLVNEFSDSYWNFRNECNLELSEAKFSNKVIAIRSIFLNGENDFLSKYKIDGEIEKMIEDGIRSEDIGIYIEKTIKKSENLFQSSDTLTSYVNTATFGRICFGPNGVSDEKRQEIDYCGAIDMLPEEIFSKNFLNRLKAE
;
A
#
# COMPACT_ATOMS: atom_id res chain seq x y z
N MET A 1 -21.32 3.88 -2.31
CA MET A 1 -20.77 2.79 -3.15
C MET A 1 -21.94 2.14 -3.86
N ASN A 2 -21.95 2.08 -5.20
CA ASN A 2 -23.14 1.75 -5.98
C ASN A 2 -22.94 0.44 -6.74
N LEU A 3 -22.99 -0.70 -6.03
CA LEU A 3 -23.15 -2.01 -6.66
C LEU A 3 -24.63 -2.42 -6.59
N PRO A 4 -25.14 -3.17 -7.58
CA PRO A 4 -26.51 -3.68 -7.55
C PRO A 4 -26.68 -4.71 -6.41
N ALA A 5 -27.91 -4.85 -5.91
CA ALA A 5 -28.24 -5.84 -4.87
C ALA A 5 -27.82 -7.28 -5.27
N THR A 6 -27.83 -7.59 -6.57
CA THR A 6 -27.39 -8.87 -7.12
C THR A 6 -25.93 -9.20 -6.85
N SER A 7 -25.11 -8.22 -6.49
CA SER A 7 -23.69 -8.38 -6.13
C SER A 7 -23.48 -8.78 -4.68
N TYR A 8 -24.55 -9.00 -3.92
CA TYR A 8 -24.48 -9.39 -2.51
C TYR A 8 -25.24 -10.71 -2.27
N VAL A 9 -24.72 -11.55 -1.39
CA VAL A 9 -25.39 -12.76 -0.89
C VAL A 9 -25.57 -12.65 0.62
N PRO A 10 -26.81 -12.69 1.14
CA PRO A 10 -27.04 -12.63 2.57
C PRO A 10 -26.60 -13.93 3.25
N PHE A 11 -26.07 -13.82 4.46
CA PHE A 11 -25.77 -14.97 5.33
C PHE A 11 -25.89 -14.58 6.81
N SER A 12 -26.14 -15.56 7.67
CA SER A 12 -26.31 -15.34 9.11
C SER A 12 -24.97 -15.32 9.84
N CYS A 13 -24.81 -14.40 10.79
CA CYS A 13 -23.70 -14.36 11.72
C CYS A 13 -24.22 -14.29 13.16
N ALA A 14 -23.66 -15.11 14.04
CA ALA A 14 -23.99 -15.12 15.46
C ALA A 14 -23.14 -14.10 16.22
N LYS A 15 -23.72 -13.49 17.26
CA LYS A 15 -23.02 -12.57 18.15
C LYS A 15 -22.02 -13.34 19.01
N LEU A 16 -20.80 -12.83 19.09
CA LEU A 16 -19.77 -13.39 19.97
C LEU A 16 -20.02 -13.00 21.43
N LYS A 17 -19.84 -13.95 22.35
CA LYS A 17 -20.04 -13.73 23.78
C LYS A 17 -18.79 -13.18 24.49
N ASN A 18 -17.62 -13.72 24.16
CA ASN A 18 -16.35 -13.47 24.86
C ASN A 18 -15.34 -12.69 24.01
N PHE A 19 -15.81 -11.78 23.17
CA PHE A 19 -14.92 -11.00 22.30
C PHE A 19 -14.11 -9.96 23.08
N LYS A 20 -12.97 -9.55 22.52
CA LYS A 20 -12.12 -8.49 23.07
C LYS A 20 -11.66 -7.55 21.96
N ILE A 21 -11.80 -6.24 22.16
CA ILE A 21 -11.21 -5.25 21.26
C ILE A 21 -9.69 -5.24 21.51
N LEU A 22 -8.92 -5.61 20.49
CA LEU A 22 -7.46 -5.64 20.55
C LEU A 22 -6.87 -4.26 20.26
N TRP A 23 -7.41 -3.58 19.25
CA TRP A 23 -6.94 -2.30 18.79
C TRP A 23 -8.06 -1.52 18.09
N GLN A 24 -8.05 -0.20 18.24
CA GLN A 24 -8.98 0.71 17.57
C GLN A 24 -8.23 1.88 16.95
N ASN A 25 -8.57 2.19 15.71
CA ASN A 25 -8.02 3.29 14.97
C ASN A 25 -8.72 4.60 15.30
N ARG A 26 -8.08 5.44 16.12
CA ARG A 26 -8.62 6.74 16.50
C ARG A 26 -8.72 7.71 15.32
N ALA A 27 -7.94 7.54 14.25
CA ALA A 27 -7.96 8.42 13.09
C ALA A 27 -9.08 8.11 12.08
N VAL A 28 -9.61 6.88 12.09
CA VAL A 28 -10.71 6.46 11.20
C VAL A 28 -12.08 6.65 11.87
N GLY A 29 -12.11 6.61 13.20
CA GLY A 29 -13.27 7.01 13.97
C GLY A 29 -13.15 6.51 15.41
N THR A 30 -12.97 7.43 16.35
CA THR A 30 -13.10 7.16 17.79
C THR A 30 -14.48 6.63 18.15
N ASP A 31 -15.48 6.97 17.34
CA ASP A 31 -16.89 6.72 17.61
C ASP A 31 -17.43 5.48 16.87
N VAL A 32 -16.57 4.66 16.24
CA VAL A 32 -17.01 3.38 15.69
C VAL A 32 -17.17 2.39 16.86
N PRO A 33 -18.40 2.01 17.24
CA PRO A 33 -18.62 1.07 18.34
C PRO A 33 -18.26 -0.34 17.86
N LEU A 34 -16.99 -0.73 18.00
CA LEU A 34 -16.45 -2.00 17.47
C LEU A 34 -17.23 -3.21 17.99
N GLU A 35 -17.76 -3.14 19.20
CA GLU A 35 -18.65 -4.15 19.77
C GLU A 35 -19.86 -4.47 18.88
N ASN A 36 -20.37 -3.51 18.11
CA ASN A 36 -21.48 -3.70 17.17
C ASN A 36 -21.09 -4.53 15.93
N TYR A 37 -19.82 -4.88 15.80
CA TYR A 37 -19.29 -5.71 14.72
C TYR A 37 -18.71 -7.04 15.22
N ALA A 38 -18.88 -7.38 16.50
CA ALA A 38 -18.45 -8.65 17.08
C ALA A 38 -19.38 -9.84 16.69
N PHE A 39 -19.43 -10.16 15.39
CA PHE A 39 -20.25 -11.22 14.82
C PHE A 39 -19.41 -12.15 13.94
N CYS A 40 -19.68 -13.44 14.03
CA CYS A 40 -19.01 -14.48 13.24
C CYS A 40 -19.99 -15.56 12.80
N VAL A 41 -19.68 -16.22 11.69
CA VAL A 41 -20.18 -17.56 11.39
C VAL A 41 -19.46 -18.55 12.31
N PRO A 42 -20.19 -19.36 13.09
CA PRO A 42 -19.61 -20.43 13.90
C PRO A 42 -18.73 -21.36 13.06
N ALA A 43 -17.50 -21.57 13.51
CA ALA A 43 -16.59 -22.55 12.91
C ALA A 43 -16.81 -23.94 13.54
N LEU A 44 -16.35 -24.98 12.84
CA LEU A 44 -16.50 -26.38 13.30
C LEU A 44 -15.86 -26.66 14.67
N CYS A 45 -14.84 -25.90 15.06
CA CYS A 45 -14.15 -26.05 16.34
C CYS A 45 -14.71 -25.19 17.47
N ASP A 46 -15.66 -24.29 17.17
CA ASP A 46 -16.24 -23.42 18.17
C ASP A 46 -17.31 -24.17 18.99
N GLN A 47 -17.50 -23.76 20.24
CA GLN A 47 -18.55 -24.28 21.12
C GLN A 47 -19.79 -23.38 21.03
N GLU A 48 -20.98 -23.94 21.25
CA GLU A 48 -22.22 -23.15 21.30
C GLU A 48 -22.14 -22.04 22.37
N SER A 49 -21.43 -22.31 23.48
CA SER A 49 -21.19 -21.36 24.57
C SER A 49 -20.36 -20.13 24.18
N ASP A 50 -19.67 -20.16 23.03
CA ASP A 50 -18.88 -19.03 22.53
C ASP A 50 -19.74 -17.92 21.91
N TYR A 51 -21.02 -18.24 21.64
CA TYR A 51 -21.97 -17.38 20.96
C TYR A 51 -23.18 -17.04 21.84
N ASP A 52 -23.78 -15.89 21.55
CA ASP A 52 -25.13 -15.55 22.02
C ASP A 52 -26.18 -16.16 21.05
N LYS A 53 -27.43 -16.24 21.49
CA LYS A 53 -28.59 -16.61 20.66
C LYS A 53 -28.94 -15.52 19.64
N PHE A 54 -28.42 -14.31 19.80
CA PHE A 54 -28.63 -13.22 18.86
C PHE A 54 -27.82 -13.41 17.57
N SER A 55 -28.48 -13.21 16.42
CA SER A 55 -27.84 -13.26 15.10
C SER A 55 -28.29 -12.10 14.22
N ILE A 56 -27.46 -11.77 13.24
CA ILE A 56 -27.74 -10.74 12.23
C ILE A 56 -27.47 -11.27 10.83
N THR A 57 -28.02 -10.59 9.83
CA THR A 57 -27.70 -10.84 8.42
C THR A 57 -26.52 -9.97 7.99
N ALA A 58 -25.44 -10.61 7.58
CA ALA A 58 -24.32 -9.99 6.88
C ALA A 58 -24.43 -10.23 5.36
N PHE A 59 -23.70 -9.47 4.56
CA PHE A 59 -23.73 -9.57 3.10
C PHE A 59 -22.34 -9.89 2.53
N ALA A 60 -22.22 -11.02 1.83
CA ALA A 60 -21.00 -11.43 1.15
C ALA A 60 -20.94 -10.78 -0.25
N GLU A 61 -19.79 -10.24 -0.63
CA GLU A 61 -19.61 -9.54 -1.91
C GLU A 61 -19.24 -10.51 -3.03
N ARG A 62 -20.09 -10.57 -4.07
CA ARG A 62 -19.84 -11.35 -5.28
C ARG A 62 -18.92 -10.57 -6.21
N TYR A 63 -17.86 -11.21 -6.64
CA TYR A 63 -16.96 -10.69 -7.65
C TYR A 63 -16.16 -11.82 -8.28
N GLY A 64 -15.59 -11.56 -9.46
CA GLY A 64 -14.82 -12.54 -10.21
C GLY A 64 -13.41 -12.06 -10.54
N GLY A 65 -12.89 -12.57 -11.65
CA GLY A 65 -11.56 -12.21 -12.15
C GLY A 65 -10.44 -13.14 -11.69
N LYS A 66 -9.26 -12.94 -12.28
CA LYS A 66 -8.08 -13.77 -12.03
C LYS A 66 -7.61 -13.60 -10.59
N GLY A 67 -7.30 -14.72 -9.94
CA GLY A 67 -6.85 -14.77 -8.54
C GLY A 67 -7.95 -15.16 -7.55
N VAL A 68 -9.23 -15.16 -7.95
CA VAL A 68 -10.34 -15.58 -7.08
C VAL A 68 -10.45 -17.11 -6.97
N GLY A 69 -9.83 -17.86 -7.89
CA GLY A 69 -9.83 -19.32 -7.87
C GLY A 69 -11.21 -19.89 -8.19
N THR A 70 -11.67 -20.85 -7.39
CA THR A 70 -12.99 -21.49 -7.51
C THR A 70 -14.07 -20.80 -6.67
N ASN A 71 -13.78 -19.61 -6.12
CA ASN A 71 -14.68 -18.86 -5.25
C ASN A 71 -15.60 -17.89 -6.00
N GLY A 72 -16.71 -17.50 -5.37
CA GLY A 72 -17.71 -16.59 -5.92
C GLY A 72 -17.49 -15.11 -5.57
N GLY A 73 -16.42 -14.80 -4.83
CA GLY A 73 -16.10 -13.45 -4.34
C GLY A 73 -15.40 -13.49 -2.98
N GLY A 74 -15.80 -12.58 -2.08
CA GLY A 74 -15.16 -12.39 -0.78
C GLY A 74 -15.57 -13.46 0.24
N VAL A 75 -14.92 -14.62 0.20
CA VAL A 75 -15.30 -15.83 0.96
C VAL A 75 -15.20 -15.79 2.47
N ARG A 76 -14.45 -14.82 3.00
CA ARG A 76 -14.21 -14.63 4.43
C ARG A 76 -14.56 -13.23 4.92
N CYS A 77 -15.38 -12.53 4.14
CA CYS A 77 -15.80 -11.17 4.40
C CYS A 77 -17.32 -11.07 4.52
N GLY A 78 -17.78 -10.16 5.38
CA GLY A 78 -19.20 -9.85 5.55
C GLY A 78 -19.39 -8.35 5.73
N ASN A 79 -20.27 -7.75 4.94
CA ASN A 79 -20.67 -6.36 5.07
C ASN A 79 -21.78 -6.22 6.10
N ILE A 80 -21.59 -5.34 7.09
CA ILE A 80 -22.53 -5.05 8.18
C ILE A 80 -22.57 -3.53 8.38
N GLY A 81 -23.75 -2.91 8.22
CA GLY A 81 -23.86 -1.44 8.24
C GLY A 81 -22.95 -0.81 7.19
N ASP A 82 -22.07 0.11 7.59
CA ASP A 82 -21.10 0.77 6.70
C ASP A 82 -19.75 0.07 6.59
N TRP A 83 -19.51 -1.00 7.36
CA TRP A 83 -18.23 -1.66 7.47
C TRP A 83 -18.19 -3.03 6.79
N GLN A 84 -16.98 -3.45 6.43
CA GLN A 84 -16.68 -4.82 6.04
C GLN A 84 -15.88 -5.49 7.15
N ILE A 85 -16.31 -6.69 7.52
CA ILE A 85 -15.66 -7.54 8.51
C ILE A 85 -14.92 -8.65 7.77
N LYS A 86 -13.59 -8.69 7.85
CA LYS A 86 -12.75 -9.79 7.35
C LYS A 86 -12.42 -10.75 8.49
N GLY A 87 -12.46 -12.05 8.22
CA GLY A 87 -12.32 -13.11 9.23
C GLY A 87 -13.66 -13.60 9.83
N VAL A 88 -14.77 -13.13 9.26
CA VAL A 88 -16.15 -13.41 9.73
C VAL A 88 -16.52 -14.89 9.70
N GLY A 89 -15.76 -15.73 8.99
CA GLY A 89 -16.02 -17.15 8.83
C GLY A 89 -16.41 -17.52 7.40
N CYS A 90 -16.56 -18.83 7.17
CA CYS A 90 -16.94 -19.40 5.88
C CYS A 90 -18.33 -18.90 5.48
N ASN A 91 -18.42 -18.21 4.35
CA ASN A 91 -19.69 -17.68 3.84
C ASN A 91 -20.12 -18.41 2.55
N PRO A 92 -21.31 -18.11 1.99
CA PRO A 92 -21.84 -18.83 0.83
C PRO A 92 -21.01 -18.79 -0.46
N LEU A 93 -20.04 -17.87 -0.56
CA LEU A 93 -19.22 -17.70 -1.76
C LEU A 93 -18.03 -18.64 -1.82
N VAL A 94 -17.81 -19.46 -0.80
CA VAL A 94 -16.76 -20.48 -0.79
C VAL A 94 -17.09 -21.56 -1.82
N GLY A 95 -16.18 -21.78 -2.78
CA GLY A 95 -16.36 -22.79 -3.81
C GLY A 95 -16.06 -24.19 -3.30
N MET A 96 -16.76 -25.22 -3.81
CA MET A 96 -16.54 -26.62 -3.40
C MET A 96 -15.12 -27.14 -3.69
N GLY A 97 -14.42 -26.55 -4.66
CA GLY A 97 -13.03 -26.91 -5.01
C GLY A 97 -11.97 -26.06 -4.30
N THR A 98 -12.33 -25.29 -3.28
CA THR A 98 -11.41 -24.40 -2.56
C THR A 98 -10.64 -25.22 -1.52
N ASP A 99 -9.31 -25.09 -1.48
CA ASP A 99 -8.54 -25.78 -0.44
C ASP A 99 -8.86 -25.20 0.95
N TYR A 100 -8.57 -26.01 1.97
CA TYR A 100 -8.93 -25.69 3.35
C TYR A 100 -8.48 -24.29 3.80
N TRP A 101 -7.28 -23.87 3.40
CA TRP A 101 -6.68 -22.60 3.83
C TRP A 101 -7.34 -21.38 3.19
N HIS A 102 -8.08 -21.59 2.11
CA HIS A 102 -8.87 -20.58 1.44
C HIS A 102 -10.38 -20.70 1.76
N ALA A 103 -10.80 -21.78 2.43
CA ALA A 103 -12.20 -22.09 2.72
C ALA A 103 -12.61 -21.88 4.20
N HIS A 104 -11.69 -22.01 5.17
CA HIS A 104 -12.05 -21.98 6.60
C HIS A 104 -12.64 -20.64 7.09
N GLY A 105 -12.37 -19.56 6.37
CA GLY A 105 -13.02 -18.25 6.56
C GLY A 105 -12.59 -17.46 7.80
N GLY A 106 -11.71 -18.01 8.62
CA GLY A 106 -11.10 -17.29 9.73
C GLY A 106 -9.99 -16.33 9.27
N ALA A 107 -9.69 -15.36 10.13
CA ALA A 107 -8.44 -14.62 10.09
C ALA A 107 -7.71 -14.82 11.42
N THR A 108 -6.40 -14.98 11.39
CA THR A 108 -5.58 -15.09 12.60
C THR A 108 -5.22 -13.72 13.15
N ILE A 109 -4.84 -13.66 14.43
CA ILE A 109 -4.33 -12.43 15.05
C ILE A 109 -3.13 -11.84 14.28
N ASP A 110 -2.21 -12.65 13.76
CA ASP A 110 -1.05 -12.16 13.00
C ASP A 110 -1.46 -11.57 11.64
N GLU A 111 -2.42 -12.19 10.94
CA GLU A 111 -3.00 -11.61 9.72
C GLU A 111 -3.65 -10.25 10.01
N ALA A 112 -4.36 -10.13 11.13
CA ALA A 112 -5.04 -8.89 11.51
C ALA A 112 -4.06 -7.75 11.83
N ILE A 113 -3.00 -8.03 12.58
CA ILE A 113 -1.96 -7.03 12.91
C ILE A 113 -1.27 -6.55 11.62
N LYS A 114 -0.89 -7.47 10.73
CA LYS A 114 -0.26 -7.12 9.43
C LYS A 114 -1.18 -6.29 8.55
N GLU A 115 -2.46 -6.66 8.47
CA GLU A 115 -3.45 -5.92 7.67
C GLU A 115 -3.56 -4.47 8.17
N VAL A 116 -3.61 -4.25 9.50
CA VAL A 116 -3.65 -2.90 10.07
C VAL A 116 -2.37 -2.13 9.78
N ILE A 117 -1.20 -2.69 10.08
CA ILE A 117 0.09 -1.98 9.88
C ILE A 117 0.21 -1.50 8.44
N TRP A 118 -0.03 -2.37 7.46
CA TRP A 118 0.10 -2.00 6.05
C TRP A 118 -1.02 -1.11 5.53
N SER A 119 -2.26 -1.31 6.01
CA SER A 119 -3.40 -0.44 5.73
C SER A 119 -3.08 1.02 6.11
N GLU A 120 -2.54 1.22 7.31
CA GLU A 120 -2.23 2.54 7.82
C GLU A 120 -1.00 3.13 7.13
N ILE A 121 0.10 2.37 6.99
CA ILE A 121 1.30 2.82 6.28
C ILE A 121 0.96 3.28 4.86
N CYS A 122 0.24 2.45 4.11
CA CYS A 122 -0.14 2.78 2.75
C CYS A 122 -1.05 4.01 2.69
N SER A 123 -1.90 4.23 3.70
CA SER A 123 -2.87 5.33 3.69
C SER A 123 -2.25 6.72 3.66
N PHE A 124 -1.17 6.94 4.41
CA PHE A 124 -0.46 8.21 4.40
C PHE A 124 0.71 8.22 3.41
N THR A 125 1.19 7.04 3.00
CA THR A 125 2.37 6.93 2.14
C THR A 125 2.02 6.95 0.66
N LEU A 126 0.93 6.31 0.22
CA LEU A 126 0.62 6.12 -1.20
C LEU A 126 -0.38 7.19 -1.69
N PRO A 127 -0.31 7.62 -2.96
CA PRO A 127 -1.05 8.78 -3.46
C PRO A 127 -2.56 8.64 -3.38
N TYR A 128 -3.09 7.41 -3.47
CA TYR A 128 -4.52 7.15 -3.25
C TYR A 128 -4.79 6.44 -1.93
N GLY A 129 -3.74 6.07 -1.18
CA GLY A 129 -3.86 5.45 0.12
C GLY A 129 -4.20 3.95 0.09
N ALA A 130 -4.82 3.48 1.15
CA ALA A 130 -5.26 2.09 1.33
C ALA A 130 -6.64 2.06 2.00
N ILE A 131 -7.33 0.93 1.87
CA ILE A 131 -8.54 0.67 2.65
C ILE A 131 -8.16 0.65 4.12
N ARG A 132 -8.72 1.59 4.89
CA ARG A 132 -8.41 1.79 6.30
C ARG A 132 -9.12 0.77 7.17
N THR A 133 -8.52 0.51 8.32
CA THR A 133 -9.08 -0.39 9.33
C THR A 133 -9.51 0.43 10.54
N ALA A 134 -10.76 0.27 10.99
CA ALA A 134 -11.30 0.87 12.20
C ALA A 134 -10.84 0.14 13.47
N GLY A 135 -10.62 -1.18 13.40
CA GLY A 135 -10.10 -1.92 14.54
C GLY A 135 -9.96 -3.42 14.33
N ILE A 136 -9.41 -4.07 15.36
CA ILE A 136 -9.27 -5.52 15.46
C ILE A 136 -10.05 -6.01 16.68
N ILE A 137 -10.86 -7.05 16.49
CA ILE A 137 -11.59 -7.73 17.56
C ILE A 137 -11.12 -9.19 17.63
N LEU A 138 -10.62 -9.62 18.78
CA LEU A 138 -10.41 -11.05 19.05
C LEU A 138 -11.75 -11.69 19.38
N THR A 139 -12.02 -12.86 18.78
CA THR A 139 -13.35 -13.48 18.90
C THR A 139 -13.55 -14.21 20.21
N GLY A 140 -12.48 -14.49 20.95
CA GLY A 140 -12.49 -15.45 22.07
C GLY A 140 -12.47 -16.91 21.61
N THR A 141 -12.39 -17.15 20.30
CA THR A 141 -12.29 -18.49 19.70
C THR A 141 -10.98 -18.66 18.91
N LYS A 142 -10.73 -19.86 18.40
CA LYS A 142 -9.51 -20.20 17.66
C LYS A 142 -9.79 -20.41 16.18
N THR A 143 -8.77 -20.25 15.36
CA THR A 143 -8.82 -20.66 13.95
C THR A 143 -7.50 -21.28 13.54
N TRP A 144 -7.49 -21.93 12.39
CA TRP A 144 -6.30 -22.59 11.88
C TRP A 144 -5.34 -21.59 11.25
N LYS A 145 -4.06 -21.74 11.58
CA LYS A 145 -2.92 -21.03 10.99
C LYS A 145 -2.10 -22.03 10.19
N LYS A 146 -1.68 -21.63 8.99
CA LYS A 146 -0.73 -22.40 8.18
C LYS A 146 0.68 -21.92 8.51
N GLU A 147 1.50 -22.81 9.06
CA GLU A 147 2.91 -22.53 9.35
C GLU A 147 3.79 -23.49 8.56
N ARG A 148 4.32 -23.01 7.42
CA ARG A 148 5.10 -23.85 6.50
C ARG A 148 4.32 -25.14 6.16
N ASP A 149 4.81 -26.29 6.62
CA ASP A 149 4.21 -27.62 6.42
C ASP A 149 3.37 -28.12 7.61
N LYS A 150 3.20 -27.29 8.66
CA LYS A 150 2.43 -27.61 9.87
C LYS A 150 1.09 -26.87 9.92
N LYS A 151 0.12 -27.51 10.58
CA LYS A 151 -1.15 -26.89 10.97
C LYS A 151 -1.08 -26.52 12.43
N THR A 152 -1.24 -25.25 12.76
CA THR A 152 -1.34 -24.75 14.13
C THR A 152 -2.67 -24.07 14.35
N ILE A 153 -3.00 -23.79 15.60
CA ILE A 153 -4.17 -23.00 15.98
C ILE A 153 -3.70 -21.65 16.52
N ALA A 154 -4.40 -20.59 16.14
CA ALA A 154 -4.14 -19.24 16.60
C ALA A 154 -5.44 -18.58 17.07
N ASP A 155 -5.33 -17.49 17.82
CA ASP A 155 -6.49 -16.66 18.12
C ASP A 155 -7.13 -16.15 16.84
N ARG A 156 -8.45 -16.31 16.76
CA ARG A 156 -9.25 -15.81 15.64
C ARG A 156 -9.54 -14.33 15.86
N ALA A 157 -9.37 -13.57 14.79
CA ALA A 157 -9.57 -12.14 14.77
C ALA A 157 -10.60 -11.74 13.70
N LEU A 158 -11.29 -10.64 13.99
CA LEU A 158 -12.10 -9.88 13.05
C LEU A 158 -11.38 -8.57 12.75
N ILE A 159 -11.29 -8.23 11.48
CA ILE A 159 -10.70 -6.98 10.99
C ILE A 159 -11.83 -6.12 10.46
N ILE A 160 -12.10 -4.99 11.13
CA ILE A 160 -13.18 -4.08 10.79
C ILE A 160 -12.61 -2.99 9.87
N ARG A 161 -12.92 -3.05 8.57
CA ARG A 161 -12.33 -2.16 7.56
C ARG A 161 -13.37 -1.52 6.67
N GLU A 162 -13.00 -0.42 6.02
CA GLU A 162 -13.90 0.27 5.10
C GLU A 162 -14.33 -0.67 3.97
N LYS A 163 -15.58 -0.54 3.51
CA LYS A 163 -16.02 -1.19 2.28
C LYS A 163 -15.28 -0.62 1.07
N SER A 164 -15.13 -1.42 0.03
CA SER A 164 -14.46 -1.00 -1.19
C SER A 164 -15.03 -1.66 -2.43
N ILE A 165 -15.03 -0.91 -3.54
CA ILE A 165 -15.34 -1.47 -4.86
C ILE A 165 -14.03 -1.65 -5.62
N ARG A 166 -13.91 -2.83 -6.24
CA ARG A 166 -12.73 -3.34 -6.96
C ARG A 166 -13.10 -3.66 -8.42
N PRO A 167 -12.16 -3.59 -9.37
CA PRO A 167 -12.32 -4.10 -10.74
C PRO A 167 -13.00 -5.47 -10.83
N ALA A 168 -12.66 -6.38 -9.92
CA ALA A 168 -13.22 -7.73 -9.81
C ALA A 168 -14.77 -7.78 -9.78
N HIS A 169 -15.45 -6.77 -9.22
CA HIS A 169 -16.92 -6.73 -9.13
C HIS A 169 -17.59 -6.65 -10.51
N PHE A 170 -16.86 -6.15 -11.50
CA PHE A 170 -17.31 -5.99 -12.89
C PHE A 170 -16.89 -7.15 -13.78
N MET A 171 -16.32 -8.21 -13.20
CA MET A 171 -15.84 -9.39 -13.89
C MET A 171 -16.70 -10.61 -13.55
N ARG A 172 -16.62 -11.64 -14.40
CA ARG A 172 -17.24 -12.95 -14.14
C ARG A 172 -16.40 -13.81 -13.22
N SER A 173 -17.05 -14.59 -12.34
CA SER A 173 -16.38 -15.68 -11.63
C SER A 173 -16.58 -16.99 -12.39
N VAL A 174 -15.83 -17.13 -13.49
CA VAL A 174 -16.04 -18.22 -14.45
C VAL A 174 -15.78 -19.61 -13.89
N ASN A 175 -14.93 -19.72 -12.86
CA ASN A 175 -14.55 -20.97 -12.21
C ASN A 175 -15.29 -21.19 -10.89
N TYR A 176 -16.25 -20.32 -10.53
CA TYR A 176 -16.99 -20.49 -9.29
C TYR A 176 -17.76 -21.80 -9.30
N ASN A 177 -17.51 -22.63 -8.30
CA ASN A 177 -18.20 -23.91 -8.10
C ASN A 177 -19.08 -23.81 -6.84
N PRO A 178 -20.31 -23.29 -6.97
CA PRO A 178 -21.18 -23.02 -5.82
C PRO A 178 -21.58 -24.28 -5.05
N ASN A 179 -21.96 -24.10 -3.79
CA ASN A 179 -22.74 -25.09 -3.07
C ASN A 179 -24.23 -24.91 -3.40
N ASP A 180 -24.87 -25.98 -3.90
CA ASP A 180 -26.21 -25.96 -4.50
C ASP A 180 -27.31 -25.39 -3.58
N LEU A 181 -27.19 -25.56 -2.26
CA LEU A 181 -28.23 -25.17 -1.30
C LEU A 181 -28.51 -23.67 -1.26
N ILE A 182 -27.49 -22.83 -1.49
CA ILE A 182 -27.63 -21.37 -1.42
C ILE A 182 -27.80 -20.76 -2.82
N TRP A 183 -27.24 -21.44 -3.83
CA TRP A 183 -27.15 -20.90 -5.18
C TRP A 183 -28.47 -20.84 -5.93
N SER A 184 -29.42 -21.72 -5.62
CA SER A 184 -30.76 -21.73 -6.23
C SER A 184 -31.53 -20.41 -6.09
N SER A 185 -31.18 -19.60 -5.07
CA SER A 185 -31.79 -18.30 -4.80
C SER A 185 -31.04 -17.10 -5.41
N CYS A 186 -29.83 -17.31 -5.94
CA CYS A 186 -28.99 -16.24 -6.48
C CYS A 186 -29.21 -16.06 -7.98
N VAL A 187 -29.18 -14.82 -8.46
CA VAL A 187 -29.14 -14.57 -9.91
C VAL A 187 -27.85 -15.13 -10.52
N SER A 188 -27.92 -15.52 -11.80
CA SER A 188 -26.77 -16.06 -12.52
C SER A 188 -25.56 -15.13 -12.48
N ASP A 189 -24.35 -15.69 -12.55
CA ASP A 189 -23.10 -14.91 -12.61
C ASP A 189 -23.08 -13.93 -13.80
N ASN A 190 -23.68 -14.36 -14.92
CA ASN A 190 -23.83 -13.54 -16.12
C ASN A 190 -24.68 -12.29 -15.85
N ASP A 191 -25.85 -12.46 -15.24
CA ASP A 191 -26.77 -11.35 -14.98
C ASP A 191 -26.24 -10.42 -13.88
N ARG A 192 -25.59 -10.97 -12.86
CA ARG A 192 -24.88 -10.18 -11.83
C ARG A 192 -23.77 -9.33 -12.45
N THR A 193 -23.01 -9.89 -13.40
CA THR A 193 -21.96 -9.12 -14.12
C THR A 193 -22.57 -8.02 -14.97
N LYS A 194 -23.62 -8.33 -15.74
CA LYS A 194 -24.34 -7.35 -16.54
C LYS A 194 -24.83 -6.18 -15.68
N ASN A 195 -25.53 -6.48 -14.58
CA ASN A 195 -26.03 -5.46 -13.66
C ASN A 195 -24.89 -4.63 -13.05
N SER A 196 -23.75 -5.26 -12.75
CA SER A 196 -22.58 -4.56 -12.21
C SER A 196 -21.97 -3.62 -13.26
N ILE A 197 -21.77 -4.08 -14.49
CA ILE A 197 -21.26 -3.26 -15.61
C ILE A 197 -22.15 -2.04 -15.85
N ASN A 198 -23.47 -2.21 -15.82
CA ASN A 198 -24.43 -1.10 -15.97
C ASN A 198 -24.33 -0.05 -14.84
N SER A 199 -23.65 -0.37 -13.73
CA SER A 199 -23.38 0.55 -12.62
C SER A 199 -21.96 1.11 -12.59
N LEU A 200 -21.06 0.66 -13.47
CA LEU A 200 -19.63 0.99 -13.43
C LEU A 200 -19.36 2.50 -13.42
N THR A 201 -19.97 3.25 -14.34
CA THR A 201 -19.76 4.70 -14.45
C THR A 201 -20.26 5.47 -13.23
N ARG A 202 -21.29 4.97 -12.53
CA ARG A 202 -21.83 5.56 -11.28
C ARG A 202 -20.88 5.45 -10.09
N ASN A 203 -19.80 4.69 -10.21
CA ASN A 203 -18.79 4.52 -9.17
C ASN A 203 -17.59 5.48 -9.33
N PHE A 204 -17.62 6.36 -10.33
CA PHE A 204 -16.65 7.43 -10.49
C PHE A 204 -17.34 8.79 -10.34
N PRO A 205 -16.78 9.73 -9.55
CA PRO A 205 -17.29 11.09 -9.54
C PRO A 205 -16.97 11.71 -10.90
N MET A 206 -18.03 11.96 -11.69
CA MET A 206 -17.98 12.60 -13.00
C MET A 206 -18.47 14.05 -12.87
N PRO A 207 -17.89 14.99 -13.64
CA PRO A 207 -18.50 16.29 -13.84
C PRO A 207 -19.91 16.13 -14.40
N SER A 208 -20.84 16.98 -13.95
CA SER A 208 -22.27 16.97 -14.27
C SER A 208 -22.60 16.98 -15.77
N ASP A 209 -21.63 17.33 -16.62
CA ASP A 209 -21.85 17.77 -18.00
C ASP A 209 -21.51 16.72 -19.07
N VAL A 210 -21.14 15.49 -18.69
CA VAL A 210 -20.88 14.42 -19.68
C VAL A 210 -22.16 13.60 -19.87
N ALA A 211 -23.03 14.06 -20.77
CA ALA A 211 -24.25 13.34 -21.15
C ALA A 211 -23.96 12.06 -21.97
N ASP A 212 -22.76 11.93 -22.55
CA ASP A 212 -22.35 10.82 -23.43
C ASP A 212 -21.86 9.59 -22.63
N PRO A 213 -22.58 8.45 -22.68
CA PRO A 213 -22.20 7.24 -21.96
C PRO A 213 -20.82 6.68 -22.34
N ALA A 214 -20.42 6.78 -23.61
CA ALA A 214 -19.14 6.25 -24.07
C ALA A 214 -17.97 7.08 -23.52
N LYS A 215 -18.10 8.41 -23.51
CA LYS A 215 -17.12 9.31 -22.89
C LYS A 215 -17.02 9.09 -21.38
N ASN A 216 -18.15 8.87 -20.71
CA ASN A 216 -18.16 8.53 -19.28
C ASN A 216 -17.43 7.22 -18.97
N LEU A 217 -17.64 6.20 -19.80
CA LEU A 217 -16.97 4.92 -19.63
C LEU A 217 -15.46 5.01 -19.92
N TYR A 218 -15.07 5.71 -20.99
CA TYR A 218 -13.67 6.01 -21.27
C TYR A 218 -13.00 6.72 -20.08
N ALA A 219 -13.62 7.80 -19.57
CA ALA A 219 -13.09 8.56 -18.45
C ALA A 219 -12.97 7.72 -17.17
N SER A 220 -13.93 6.81 -16.95
CA SER A 220 -13.93 5.87 -15.82
C SER A 220 -12.76 4.89 -15.89
N ILE A 221 -12.56 4.24 -17.04
CA ILE A 221 -11.43 3.30 -17.25
C ILE A 221 -10.10 4.06 -17.16
N TYR A 222 -9.98 5.21 -17.82
CA TYR A 222 -8.78 6.03 -17.77
C TYR A 222 -8.44 6.44 -16.33
N LYS A 223 -9.43 6.84 -15.53
CA LYS A 223 -9.24 7.22 -14.13
C LYS A 223 -8.76 6.03 -13.27
N LEU A 224 -9.33 4.84 -13.46
CA LEU A 224 -8.86 3.61 -12.84
C LEU A 224 -7.38 3.35 -13.17
N LEU A 225 -7.01 3.40 -14.46
CA LEU A 225 -5.64 3.15 -14.91
C LEU A 225 -4.65 4.19 -14.38
N LYS A 226 -5.00 5.48 -14.44
CA LYS A 226 -4.19 6.57 -13.88
C LYS A 226 -3.94 6.37 -12.40
N ARG A 227 -4.98 6.00 -11.65
CA ARG A 227 -4.90 5.73 -10.21
C ARG A 227 -3.97 4.57 -9.90
N ALA A 228 -4.17 3.43 -10.58
CA ALA A 228 -3.32 2.25 -10.43
C ALA A 228 -1.85 2.57 -10.78
N ALA A 229 -1.60 3.27 -11.89
CA ALA A 229 -0.26 3.65 -12.31
C ALA A 229 0.47 4.49 -11.24
N PHE A 230 -0.21 5.51 -10.71
CA PHE A 230 0.35 6.36 -9.66
C PHE A 230 0.62 5.60 -8.36
N GLN A 231 -0.33 4.77 -7.94
CA GLN A 231 -0.23 3.95 -6.74
C GLN A 231 0.97 2.99 -6.83
N MET A 232 1.10 2.28 -7.95
CA MET A 232 2.18 1.31 -8.18
C MET A 232 3.54 2.00 -8.31
N ALA A 233 3.62 3.14 -9.00
CA ALA A 233 4.86 3.88 -9.15
C ALA A 233 5.39 4.37 -7.81
N ALA A 234 4.51 4.91 -6.96
CA ALA A 234 4.87 5.36 -5.62
C ALA A 234 5.30 4.20 -4.72
N ALA A 235 4.56 3.07 -4.75
CA ALA A 235 4.92 1.88 -3.98
C ALA A 235 6.30 1.32 -4.39
N ARG A 236 6.60 1.31 -5.69
CA ARG A 236 7.89 0.87 -6.24
C ARG A 236 9.05 1.76 -5.81
N ALA A 237 8.92 3.08 -5.95
CA ALA A 237 9.97 4.02 -5.54
C ALA A 237 10.23 3.98 -4.02
N LYS A 238 9.20 3.73 -3.22
CA LYS A 238 9.28 3.62 -1.75
C LYS A 238 9.65 2.24 -1.24
N ARG A 239 9.91 1.29 -2.16
CA ARG A 239 10.33 -0.08 -1.83
C ARG A 239 9.33 -0.81 -0.90
N ILE A 240 8.03 -0.55 -1.07
CA ILE A 240 6.93 -1.19 -0.32
C ILE A 240 5.95 -1.88 -1.28
N PRO A 241 6.39 -2.94 -1.97
CA PRO A 241 5.53 -3.65 -2.92
C PRO A 241 4.42 -4.45 -2.24
N HIS A 242 3.27 -4.54 -2.91
CA HIS A 242 2.11 -5.28 -2.41
C HIS A 242 2.31 -6.80 -2.51
N GLY A 243 2.99 -7.28 -3.55
CA GLY A 243 3.34 -8.71 -3.73
C GLY A 243 2.21 -9.61 -4.21
N SER A 244 0.99 -9.09 -4.42
CA SER A 244 -0.15 -9.84 -4.95
C SER A 244 -1.17 -8.95 -5.66
N ILE A 245 -0.68 -7.94 -6.41
CA ILE A 245 -1.55 -7.06 -7.18
C ILE A 245 -2.38 -7.86 -8.19
N ASN A 246 -3.69 -7.67 -8.14
CA ASN A 246 -4.65 -8.23 -9.09
C ASN A 246 -5.96 -7.41 -9.06
N CYS A 247 -6.94 -7.81 -9.86
CA CYS A 247 -8.22 -7.13 -9.99
C CYS A 247 -9.08 -7.07 -8.71
N SER A 248 -8.77 -7.88 -7.69
CA SER A 248 -9.42 -7.84 -6.37
C SER A 248 -8.59 -7.11 -5.31
N ASN A 249 -7.31 -6.82 -5.54
CA ASN A 249 -6.44 -6.18 -4.53
C ASN A 249 -6.14 -4.71 -4.83
N ILE A 250 -6.71 -4.17 -5.93
CA ILE A 250 -6.77 -2.74 -6.23
C ILE A 250 -8.25 -2.29 -6.22
N CYS A 251 -8.54 -1.17 -5.57
CA CYS A 251 -9.86 -0.56 -5.56
C CYS A 251 -10.05 0.38 -6.77
N LEU A 252 -11.30 0.65 -7.17
CA LEU A 252 -11.61 1.58 -8.27
C LEU A 252 -11.11 3.01 -8.02
N ASP A 253 -10.96 3.39 -6.75
CA ASP A 253 -10.43 4.68 -6.32
C ASP A 253 -8.89 4.71 -6.25
N GLY A 254 -8.21 3.60 -6.54
CA GLY A 254 -6.76 3.47 -6.51
C GLY A 254 -6.19 2.90 -5.21
N ARG A 255 -7.01 2.77 -4.16
CA ARG A 255 -6.55 2.23 -2.88
C ARG A 255 -6.16 0.76 -2.97
N TYR A 256 -5.14 0.38 -2.21
CA TYR A 256 -4.80 -1.03 -1.99
C TYR A 256 -5.65 -1.68 -0.90
N ILE A 257 -5.77 -3.01 -0.95
CA ILE A 257 -6.47 -3.85 0.01
C ILE A 257 -5.88 -5.27 0.00
N ASP A 258 -6.00 -5.99 1.11
CA ASP A 258 -5.55 -7.38 1.30
C ASP A 258 -4.01 -7.50 1.37
N PHE A 259 -3.45 -7.03 2.50
CA PHE A 259 -2.01 -6.78 2.68
C PHE A 259 -1.17 -7.99 3.13
N GLY A 260 -1.70 -9.21 3.07
CA GLY A 260 -1.02 -10.40 3.62
C GLY A 260 0.32 -10.76 2.97
N THR A 261 0.59 -10.25 1.75
CA THR A 261 1.86 -10.42 1.04
C THR A 261 2.74 -9.17 1.03
N MET A 262 2.25 -8.06 1.59
CA MET A 262 2.96 -6.79 1.51
C MET A 262 4.23 -6.83 2.37
N THR A 263 5.28 -6.17 1.90
CA THR A 263 6.60 -6.15 2.55
C THR A 263 7.33 -4.87 2.16
N ALA A 264 8.28 -4.44 2.98
CA ALA A 264 9.35 -3.57 2.51
C ALA A 264 10.52 -4.39 1.96
N ILE A 265 11.29 -3.80 1.05
CA ILE A 265 12.57 -4.33 0.58
C ILE A 265 13.67 -3.29 0.79
N SER A 266 14.87 -3.78 1.14
CA SER A 266 16.05 -2.96 1.46
C SER A 266 16.54 -2.10 0.29
N ASP A 267 16.45 -2.61 -0.94
CA ASP A 267 16.98 -1.99 -2.15
C ASP A 267 16.16 -2.35 -3.40
N PHE A 268 16.48 -1.77 -4.56
CA PHE A 268 15.69 -1.80 -5.79
C PHE A 268 15.83 -3.08 -6.64
N GLY A 269 15.81 -4.25 -6.00
CA GLY A 269 15.99 -5.55 -6.65
C GLY A 269 14.82 -6.01 -7.53
N ARG A 270 15.10 -6.96 -8.43
CA ARG A 270 14.06 -7.81 -9.04
C ARG A 270 13.63 -8.87 -8.03
N VAL A 271 12.58 -8.58 -7.28
CA VAL A 271 12.12 -9.44 -6.17
C VAL A 271 10.77 -10.07 -6.49
N ILE A 272 10.66 -11.40 -6.34
CA ILE A 272 9.40 -12.13 -6.32
C ILE A 272 8.97 -12.29 -4.85
N ILE A 273 7.87 -11.66 -4.48
CA ILE A 273 7.39 -11.62 -3.09
C ILE A 273 6.46 -12.80 -2.79
N SER A 274 5.62 -13.17 -3.74
CA SER A 274 4.67 -14.26 -3.62
C SER A 274 4.74 -15.17 -4.85
N GLY A 275 4.78 -16.48 -4.62
CA GLY A 275 4.87 -17.47 -5.69
C GLY A 275 3.75 -17.33 -6.72
N GLY A 276 4.08 -17.50 -8.00
CA GLY A 276 3.12 -17.37 -9.11
C GLY A 276 2.84 -15.94 -9.56
N ASN A 277 3.39 -14.93 -8.89
CA ASN A 277 3.33 -13.53 -9.32
C ASN A 277 4.62 -13.11 -10.03
N PRO A 278 4.55 -12.10 -10.93
CA PRO A 278 5.76 -11.49 -11.51
C PRO A 278 6.65 -10.85 -10.44
N ASP A 279 7.91 -10.57 -10.80
CA ASP A 279 8.77 -9.77 -9.94
C ASP A 279 8.33 -8.31 -9.87
N LEU A 280 8.79 -7.60 -8.84
CA LEU A 280 8.45 -6.19 -8.55
C LEU A 280 8.45 -5.29 -9.79
N TRP A 281 9.43 -5.45 -10.68
CA TRP A 281 9.57 -4.58 -11.86
C TRP A 281 8.60 -4.90 -13.00
N ASN A 282 7.79 -5.95 -12.85
CA ASN A 282 6.81 -6.44 -13.82
C ASN A 282 5.40 -6.61 -13.23
N GLU A 283 5.14 -6.15 -12.00
CA GLU A 283 3.83 -6.25 -11.33
C GLU A 283 2.70 -5.60 -12.14
N GLU A 284 2.99 -4.61 -12.99
CA GLU A 284 2.00 -3.91 -13.81
C GLU A 284 1.31 -4.81 -14.86
N ILE A 285 1.87 -5.97 -15.16
CA ILE A 285 1.22 -6.98 -16.02
C ILE A 285 -0.15 -7.39 -15.43
N ALA A 286 -0.31 -7.36 -14.11
CA ALA A 286 -1.59 -7.62 -13.46
C ALA A 286 -2.66 -6.56 -13.79
N VAL A 287 -2.24 -5.30 -14.05
CA VAL A 287 -3.15 -4.23 -14.49
C VAL A 287 -3.60 -4.47 -15.93
N ARG A 288 -2.70 -4.93 -16.82
CA ARG A 288 -3.08 -5.33 -18.18
C ARG A 288 -4.16 -6.40 -18.17
N GLN A 289 -3.97 -7.45 -17.37
CA GLN A 289 -4.96 -8.52 -17.24
C GLN A 289 -6.30 -8.01 -16.66
N THR A 290 -6.24 -7.07 -15.71
CA THR A 290 -7.43 -6.42 -15.16
C THR A 290 -8.18 -5.62 -16.22
N LEU A 291 -7.45 -4.87 -17.04
CA LEU A 291 -7.97 -4.07 -18.14
C LEU A 291 -8.62 -4.95 -19.22
N GLU A 292 -7.95 -6.02 -19.66
CA GLU A 292 -8.48 -6.98 -20.63
C GLU A 292 -9.82 -7.57 -20.17
N ASN A 293 -9.93 -7.94 -18.89
CA ASN A 293 -11.16 -8.51 -18.33
C ASN A 293 -12.30 -7.50 -18.16
N ILE A 294 -12.02 -6.27 -17.72
CA ILE A 294 -13.03 -5.20 -17.69
C ILE A 294 -13.49 -4.90 -19.11
N TYR A 295 -12.55 -4.72 -20.05
CA TYR A 295 -12.84 -4.39 -21.43
C TYR A 295 -13.73 -5.45 -22.08
N PHE A 296 -13.38 -6.74 -21.91
CA PHE A 296 -14.22 -7.85 -22.35
C PHE A 296 -15.64 -7.78 -21.77
N SER A 297 -15.77 -7.53 -20.46
CA SER A 297 -17.06 -7.47 -19.78
C SER A 297 -17.90 -6.29 -20.29
N VAL A 298 -17.29 -5.13 -20.50
CA VAL A 298 -17.93 -3.97 -21.12
C VAL A 298 -18.44 -4.32 -22.51
N LEU A 299 -17.60 -4.85 -23.40
CA LEU A 299 -18.01 -5.16 -24.77
C LEU A 299 -19.15 -6.19 -24.83
N LYS A 300 -19.14 -7.15 -23.90
CA LYS A 300 -20.17 -8.19 -23.84
C LYS A 300 -21.53 -7.66 -23.42
N TYR A 301 -21.58 -6.72 -22.48
CA TYR A 301 -22.83 -6.29 -21.85
C TYR A 301 -23.33 -4.91 -22.33
N GLU A 302 -22.45 -4.11 -22.96
CA GLU A 302 -22.71 -2.77 -23.52
C GLU A 302 -22.28 -2.72 -25.00
N SER A 303 -22.93 -3.52 -25.85
CA SER A 303 -22.50 -3.76 -27.24
C SER A 303 -22.44 -2.50 -28.12
N ASP A 304 -23.28 -1.51 -27.84
CA ASP A 304 -23.31 -0.26 -28.61
C ASP A 304 -22.07 0.62 -28.36
N ILE A 305 -21.45 0.48 -27.18
CA ILE A 305 -20.26 1.25 -26.80
C ILE A 305 -19.00 0.74 -27.52
N ASN A 306 -19.00 -0.52 -28.00
CA ASN A 306 -17.87 -1.12 -28.74
C ASN A 306 -17.46 -0.30 -29.98
N LYS A 307 -18.38 0.45 -30.58
CA LYS A 307 -18.10 1.26 -31.77
C LYS A 307 -17.35 2.56 -31.45
N VAL A 308 -17.26 2.94 -30.18
CA VAL A 308 -16.81 4.27 -29.74
C VAL A 308 -15.64 4.20 -28.77
N LEU A 309 -15.47 3.11 -28.01
CA LEU A 309 -14.32 2.94 -27.13
C LEU A 309 -13.05 2.60 -27.91
N PRO A 310 -11.89 3.18 -27.55
CA PRO A 310 -10.60 2.68 -28.01
C PRO A 310 -10.38 1.22 -27.62
N ASN A 311 -9.56 0.51 -28.40
CA ASN A 311 -9.22 -0.87 -28.08
C ASN A 311 -8.40 -0.99 -26.78
N VAL A 312 -8.26 -2.22 -26.29
CA VAL A 312 -7.53 -2.51 -25.06
C VAL A 312 -6.05 -2.09 -25.12
N ASP A 313 -5.40 -2.20 -26.29
CA ASP A 313 -4.00 -1.84 -26.46
C ASP A 313 -3.77 -0.33 -26.35
N TYR A 314 -4.73 0.49 -26.78
CA TYR A 314 -4.70 1.94 -26.56
C TYR A 314 -4.71 2.27 -25.06
N PHE A 315 -5.62 1.68 -24.29
CA PHE A 315 -5.67 1.88 -22.85
C PHE A 315 -4.41 1.38 -22.14
N TRP A 316 -3.84 0.27 -22.62
CA TRP A 316 -2.57 -0.24 -22.09
C TRP A 316 -1.41 0.72 -22.37
N ALA A 317 -1.32 1.28 -23.58
CA ALA A 317 -0.32 2.28 -23.93
C ALA A 317 -0.45 3.54 -23.06
N GLU A 318 -1.68 4.01 -22.81
CA GLU A 318 -1.93 5.12 -21.89
C GLU A 318 -1.49 4.79 -20.46
N PHE A 319 -1.82 3.60 -19.95
CA PHE A 319 -1.33 3.16 -18.64
C PHE A 319 0.19 3.16 -18.59
N GLN A 320 0.88 2.58 -19.57
CA GLN A 320 2.34 2.48 -19.59
C GLN A 320 3.01 3.86 -19.63
N ARG A 321 2.45 4.79 -20.40
CA ARG A 321 2.93 6.17 -20.46
C ARG A 321 2.77 6.85 -19.10
N ILE A 322 1.56 6.83 -18.52
CA ILE A 322 1.27 7.43 -17.21
C ILE A 322 2.14 6.81 -16.11
N PHE A 323 2.29 5.49 -16.13
CA PHE A 323 3.11 4.75 -15.18
C PHE A 323 4.57 5.14 -15.28
N SER A 324 5.13 5.19 -16.48
CA SER A 324 6.53 5.55 -16.72
C SER A 324 6.81 7.01 -16.32
N ASP A 325 5.92 7.93 -16.71
CA ASP A 325 5.99 9.34 -16.35
C ASP A 325 5.97 9.49 -14.83
N ARG A 326 5.02 8.84 -14.16
CA ARG A 326 4.91 8.91 -12.71
C ARG A 326 6.06 8.22 -11.99
N LEU A 327 6.59 7.11 -12.52
CA LEU A 327 7.73 6.41 -11.94
C LEU A 327 8.97 7.30 -11.97
N CYS A 328 9.22 8.00 -13.07
CA CYS A 328 10.27 9.03 -13.15
C CYS A 328 10.12 10.06 -12.03
N ILE A 329 8.93 10.64 -11.85
CA ILE A 329 8.65 11.61 -10.78
C ILE A 329 8.89 11.02 -9.39
N GLU A 330 8.41 9.81 -9.12
CA GLU A 330 8.58 9.17 -7.81
C GLU A 330 10.05 8.86 -7.47
N PHE A 331 10.86 8.51 -8.47
CA PHE A 331 12.30 8.33 -8.28
C PHE A 331 13.05 9.65 -8.11
N LEU A 332 12.66 10.70 -8.82
CA LEU A 332 13.25 12.04 -8.63
C LEU A 332 12.99 12.59 -7.22
N LYS A 333 11.85 12.26 -6.59
CA LYS A 333 11.59 12.61 -5.17
C LYS A 333 12.63 12.04 -4.23
N LEU A 334 13.26 10.91 -4.56
CA LEU A 334 14.31 10.31 -3.73
C LEU A 334 15.54 11.20 -3.62
N THR A 335 15.69 12.23 -4.45
CA THR A 335 16.74 13.26 -4.27
C THR A 335 16.46 14.21 -3.10
N GLY A 336 15.30 14.11 -2.46
CA GLY A 336 14.82 15.01 -1.41
C GLY A 336 14.09 16.25 -1.92
N ILE A 337 14.06 16.47 -3.24
CA ILE A 337 13.39 17.62 -3.86
C ILE A 337 11.87 17.35 -3.94
N PRO A 338 11.00 18.27 -3.45
CA PRO A 338 9.56 18.11 -3.57
C PRO A 338 9.05 18.10 -5.03
N GLU A 339 7.97 17.35 -5.28
CA GLU A 339 7.37 17.21 -6.61
C GLU A 339 6.92 18.54 -7.24
N PHE A 340 6.45 19.49 -6.44
CA PHE A 340 5.95 20.77 -6.94
C PHE A 340 7.03 21.63 -7.63
N TYR A 341 8.31 21.31 -7.46
CA TYR A 341 9.39 21.94 -8.24
C TYR A 341 9.58 21.32 -9.62
N PHE A 342 9.13 20.08 -9.84
CA PHE A 342 9.45 19.32 -11.05
C PHE A 342 8.79 19.86 -12.31
N GLU A 343 7.70 20.62 -12.19
CA GLU A 343 7.06 21.29 -13.33
C GLU A 343 7.98 22.31 -13.98
N LYS A 344 8.82 22.98 -13.18
CA LYS A 344 9.74 24.02 -13.65
C LYS A 344 11.07 23.48 -14.19
N ILE A 345 11.42 22.26 -13.80
CA ILE A 345 12.68 21.63 -14.23
C ILE A 345 12.54 21.14 -15.69
N PRO A 346 13.52 21.42 -16.56
CA PRO A 346 13.56 20.90 -17.92
C PRO A 346 13.36 19.38 -17.99
N LEU A 347 12.56 18.92 -18.95
CA LEU A 347 12.26 17.50 -19.14
C LEU A 347 13.53 16.66 -19.37
N GLU A 348 14.51 17.22 -20.09
CA GLU A 348 15.79 16.55 -20.35
C GLU A 348 16.57 16.25 -19.06
N ALA A 349 16.66 17.21 -18.13
CA ALA A 349 17.34 17.03 -16.85
C ALA A 349 16.66 15.93 -16.01
N LYS A 350 15.32 15.94 -15.96
CA LYS A 350 14.52 14.90 -15.28
C LYS A 350 14.79 13.51 -15.86
N ILE A 351 14.69 13.37 -17.18
CA ILE A 351 14.87 12.10 -17.88
C ILE A 351 16.32 11.60 -17.78
N SER A 352 17.31 12.48 -17.86
CA SER A 352 18.72 12.09 -17.77
C SER A 352 19.04 11.44 -16.43
N LEU A 353 18.69 12.11 -15.33
CA LEU A 353 18.92 11.58 -13.99
C LEU A 353 18.15 10.27 -13.76
N TRP A 354 16.87 10.22 -14.14
CA TRP A 354 16.07 9.00 -14.06
C TRP A 354 16.70 7.82 -14.79
N LYS A 355 17.15 8.01 -16.04
CA LYS A 355 17.79 6.97 -16.84
C LYS A 355 19.05 6.43 -16.16
N VAL A 356 19.88 7.30 -15.57
CA VAL A 356 21.09 6.86 -14.88
C VAL A 356 20.74 6.08 -13.59
N MET A 357 19.71 6.50 -12.84
CA MET A 357 19.22 5.72 -11.70
C MET A 357 18.78 4.31 -12.12
N ILE A 358 18.03 4.19 -13.23
CA ILE A 358 17.63 2.88 -13.77
C ILE A 358 18.84 2.04 -14.22
N LYS A 359 19.84 2.66 -14.87
CA LYS A 359 21.09 1.95 -15.22
C LYS A 359 21.77 1.39 -13.97
N ILE A 360 21.90 2.20 -12.91
CA ILE A 360 22.48 1.77 -11.62
C ILE A 360 21.71 0.58 -11.04
N ILE A 361 20.37 0.65 -11.00
CA ILE A 361 19.51 -0.42 -10.48
C ILE A 361 19.64 -1.72 -11.29
N SER A 362 19.67 -1.60 -12.62
CA SER A 362 19.72 -2.76 -13.52
C SER A 362 21.08 -3.45 -13.54
N HIS A 363 22.15 -2.76 -13.13
CA HIS A 363 23.51 -3.29 -13.18
C HIS A 363 23.67 -4.43 -12.16
N GLY A 364 23.95 -5.63 -12.66
CA GLY A 364 24.07 -6.84 -11.82
C GLY A 364 22.72 -7.41 -11.32
N ASN A 365 21.58 -6.81 -11.67
CA ASN A 365 20.24 -7.19 -11.20
C ASN A 365 19.44 -7.90 -12.32
N ARG A 366 20.03 -8.96 -12.90
CA ARG A 366 19.48 -9.64 -14.08
C ARG A 366 18.36 -10.62 -13.74
N GLU A 367 18.59 -11.47 -12.75
CA GLU A 367 17.68 -12.56 -12.41
C GLU A 367 16.79 -12.19 -11.21
N PRO A 368 15.47 -12.47 -11.27
CA PRO A 368 14.61 -12.30 -10.12
C PRO A 368 15.02 -13.20 -8.95
N PHE A 369 14.98 -12.64 -7.74
CA PHE A 369 15.20 -13.37 -6.49
C PHE A 369 13.87 -13.56 -5.75
N ARG A 370 13.66 -14.73 -5.15
CA ARG A 370 12.50 -14.96 -4.25
C ARG A 370 12.84 -14.42 -2.87
N LEU A 371 12.03 -13.52 -2.35
CA LEU A 371 12.26 -12.96 -1.02
C LEU A 371 12.32 -14.08 0.03
N THR A 372 13.35 -14.05 0.88
CA THR A 372 13.52 -14.94 2.03
C THR A 372 13.94 -14.14 3.27
N GLU A 373 13.97 -14.79 4.43
CA GLU A 373 14.45 -14.21 5.69
C GLU A 373 15.91 -13.73 5.61
N ASN A 374 16.70 -14.30 4.70
CA ASN A 374 18.09 -13.94 4.43
C ASN A 374 18.25 -13.11 3.14
N SER A 375 17.24 -12.31 2.78
CA SER A 375 17.33 -11.46 1.58
C SER A 375 18.52 -10.49 1.70
N PRO A 376 19.26 -10.26 0.61
CA PRO A 376 20.45 -9.43 0.67
C PRO A 376 20.07 -7.97 0.94
N VAL A 377 20.96 -7.23 1.61
CA VAL A 377 20.83 -5.76 1.75
C VAL A 377 20.90 -5.08 0.38
N LYS A 378 21.56 -5.72 -0.58
CA LYS A 378 21.84 -5.20 -1.93
C LYS A 378 21.49 -6.24 -2.98
N PHE A 379 20.63 -5.90 -3.93
CA PHE A 379 20.14 -6.84 -4.95
C PHE A 379 20.90 -6.80 -6.28
N GLY A 380 21.60 -5.70 -6.57
CA GLY A 380 22.42 -5.54 -7.78
C GLY A 380 23.91 -5.37 -7.47
N SER A 381 24.67 -4.86 -8.43
CA SER A 381 26.08 -4.49 -8.22
C SER A 381 26.25 -3.19 -7.46
N TYR A 382 25.20 -2.38 -7.33
CA TYR A 382 25.21 -1.06 -6.70
C TYR A 382 24.00 -0.89 -5.78
N HIS A 383 24.07 0.05 -4.83
CA HIS A 383 23.02 0.32 -3.85
C HIS A 383 22.54 1.76 -4.02
N LEU A 384 21.41 1.96 -4.71
CA LEU A 384 20.96 3.30 -5.13
C LEU A 384 20.67 4.21 -3.93
N ASN A 385 20.14 3.66 -2.85
CA ASN A 385 19.84 4.39 -1.63
C ASN A 385 21.09 5.11 -1.08
N THR A 386 22.21 4.39 -0.96
CA THR A 386 23.48 4.96 -0.48
C THR A 386 24.01 6.04 -1.44
N ILE A 387 23.91 5.81 -2.75
CA ILE A 387 24.36 6.77 -3.77
C ILE A 387 23.58 8.08 -3.64
N LEU A 388 22.27 8.02 -3.45
CA LEU A 388 21.42 9.22 -3.29
C LEU A 388 21.66 9.95 -1.95
N GLN A 389 21.95 9.21 -0.88
CA GLN A 389 22.37 9.80 0.39
C GLN A 389 23.68 10.58 0.24
N ILE A 390 24.70 9.97 -0.36
CA ILE A 390 26.00 10.62 -0.67
C ILE A 390 25.75 11.86 -1.52
N ALA A 391 24.99 11.72 -2.63
CA ALA A 391 24.69 12.81 -3.55
C ALA A 391 24.04 14.03 -2.88
N SER A 392 23.12 13.76 -1.95
CA SER A 392 22.39 14.81 -1.25
C SER A 392 23.26 15.64 -0.29
N LEU A 393 24.39 15.08 0.15
CA LEU A 393 25.31 15.71 1.09
C LEU A 393 26.53 16.34 0.41
N SER A 394 26.84 15.95 -0.82
CA SER A 394 27.93 16.60 -1.57
C SER A 394 27.57 18.07 -1.87
N ARG A 395 28.57 18.95 -1.74
CA ARG A 395 28.41 20.40 -1.93
C ARG A 395 28.62 20.83 -3.38
N ASN A 396 29.33 20.02 -4.16
CA ASN A 396 29.57 20.25 -5.58
C ASN A 396 29.81 18.93 -6.31
N LYS A 397 29.89 19.02 -7.64
CA LYS A 397 30.10 17.89 -8.54
C LYS A 397 31.42 17.16 -8.31
N ALA A 398 32.52 17.89 -8.11
CA ALA A 398 33.82 17.29 -7.93
C ALA A 398 33.88 16.44 -6.65
N GLU A 399 33.29 16.94 -5.54
CA GLU A 399 33.14 16.19 -4.29
C GLU A 399 32.29 14.93 -4.50
N LEU A 400 31.13 15.05 -5.15
CA LEU A 400 30.26 13.90 -5.46
C LEU A 400 30.99 12.82 -6.26
N THR A 401 31.71 13.23 -7.31
CA THR A 401 32.49 12.32 -8.15
C THR A 401 33.55 11.58 -7.36
N VAL A 402 34.24 12.23 -6.42
CA VAL A 402 35.24 11.59 -5.56
C VAL A 402 34.56 10.60 -4.60
N ASP A 403 33.50 11.01 -3.92
CA ASP A 403 32.81 10.21 -2.92
C ASP A 403 32.19 8.94 -3.52
N LEU A 404 31.73 8.97 -4.78
CA LEU A 404 31.09 7.82 -5.43
C LEU A 404 32.04 6.78 -6.03
N LYS A 405 33.35 7.06 -6.14
CA LYS A 405 34.32 6.14 -6.78
C LYS A 405 34.37 4.74 -6.17
N ASN A 406 34.03 4.62 -4.88
CA ASN A 406 34.01 3.34 -4.18
C ASN A 406 32.63 2.65 -4.20
N HIS A 407 31.60 3.29 -4.76
CA HIS A 407 30.22 2.82 -4.72
C HIS A 407 29.67 2.39 -6.08
N ILE A 408 30.13 3.00 -7.18
CA ILE A 408 29.72 2.67 -8.55
C ILE A 408 30.90 2.69 -9.53
N SER A 409 30.74 2.07 -10.70
CA SER A 409 31.80 2.07 -11.73
C SER A 409 32.12 3.48 -12.21
N GLU A 410 33.36 3.72 -12.63
CA GLU A 410 33.84 5.02 -13.10
C GLU A 410 32.94 5.64 -14.19
N THR A 411 32.48 4.84 -15.15
CA THR A 411 31.52 5.28 -16.17
C THR A 411 30.22 5.81 -15.56
N LEU A 412 29.64 5.07 -14.60
CA LEU A 412 28.40 5.47 -13.94
C LEU A 412 28.60 6.62 -12.94
N VAL A 413 29.78 6.75 -12.32
CA VAL A 413 30.12 7.90 -11.47
C VAL A 413 29.96 9.20 -12.26
N ASN A 414 30.55 9.25 -13.46
CA ASN A 414 30.50 10.45 -14.29
C ASN A 414 29.07 10.71 -14.78
N GLU A 415 28.39 9.72 -15.36
CA GLU A 415 27.01 9.87 -15.84
C GLU A 415 26.05 10.35 -14.74
N PHE A 416 26.18 9.77 -13.53
CA PHE A 416 25.32 10.11 -12.40
C PHE A 416 25.66 11.49 -11.84
N SER A 417 26.95 11.79 -11.62
CA SER A 417 27.39 13.08 -11.09
C SER A 417 26.94 14.22 -12.01
N ASP A 418 27.08 14.04 -13.33
CA ASP A 418 26.66 15.01 -14.34
C ASP A 418 25.15 15.24 -14.30
N SER A 419 24.36 14.16 -14.37
CA SER A 419 22.90 14.24 -14.43
C SER A 419 22.31 14.76 -13.10
N TYR A 420 22.87 14.36 -11.97
CA TYR A 420 22.42 14.79 -10.64
C TYR A 420 22.68 16.28 -10.43
N TRP A 421 23.88 16.78 -10.77
CA TRP A 421 24.19 18.19 -10.62
C TRP A 421 23.48 19.08 -11.65
N ASN A 422 23.27 18.59 -12.87
CA ASN A 422 22.42 19.28 -13.83
C ASN A 422 21.00 19.46 -13.25
N PHE A 423 20.37 18.36 -12.80
CA PHE A 423 19.06 18.39 -12.17
C PHE A 423 19.01 19.32 -10.93
N ARG A 424 20.02 19.25 -10.06
CA ARG A 424 20.09 20.09 -8.85
C ARG A 424 20.29 21.57 -9.16
N ASN A 425 21.07 21.91 -10.18
CA ASN A 425 21.29 23.29 -10.59
C ASN A 425 20.01 23.91 -11.16
N GLU A 426 19.30 23.17 -12.02
CA GLU A 426 17.97 23.57 -12.51
C GLU A 426 16.99 23.80 -11.35
N CYS A 427 17.06 22.97 -10.29
CA CYS A 427 16.27 23.20 -9.07
C CYS A 427 16.69 24.47 -8.32
N ASN A 428 17.99 24.72 -8.16
CA ASN A 428 18.51 25.83 -7.36
C ASN A 428 18.19 27.20 -7.98
N LEU A 429 18.15 27.28 -9.30
CA LEU A 429 17.70 28.48 -10.00
C LEU A 429 16.26 28.85 -9.58
N GLU A 430 15.40 27.83 -9.46
CA GLU A 430 13.99 27.99 -9.07
C GLU A 430 13.76 28.09 -7.55
N LEU A 431 14.64 27.50 -6.74
CA LEU A 431 14.56 27.53 -5.27
C LEU A 431 15.01 28.85 -4.66
N SER A 432 15.67 29.72 -5.44
CA SER A 432 16.10 31.05 -4.98
C SER A 432 14.92 31.93 -4.49
N GLU A 433 13.69 31.59 -4.87
CA GLU A 433 12.46 32.26 -4.43
C GLU A 433 11.75 31.58 -3.24
N ALA A 434 12.14 30.36 -2.87
CA ALA A 434 11.40 29.52 -1.91
C ALA A 434 12.26 29.11 -0.72
N LYS A 435 11.70 29.14 0.49
CA LYS A 435 12.35 28.90 1.80
C LYS A 435 12.91 27.46 2.02
N PHE A 436 13.29 26.72 0.98
CA PHE A 436 13.85 25.37 1.11
C PHE A 436 15.38 25.42 1.05
N SER A 437 16.03 25.21 2.20
CA SER A 437 17.49 25.16 2.22
C SER A 437 17.99 23.82 1.66
N ASN A 438 19.22 23.84 1.11
CA ASN A 438 19.94 22.62 0.71
C ASN A 438 19.98 21.57 1.85
N LYS A 439 20.02 22.01 3.11
CA LYS A 439 19.98 21.11 4.28
C LYS A 439 18.66 20.33 4.35
N VAL A 440 17.51 20.98 4.11
CA VAL A 440 16.21 20.28 4.14
C VAL A 440 16.10 19.26 3.01
N ILE A 441 16.59 19.59 1.81
CA ILE A 441 16.65 18.64 0.69
C ILE A 441 17.51 17.43 1.07
N ALA A 442 18.70 17.66 1.65
CA ALA A 442 19.60 16.59 2.08
C ALA A 442 18.93 15.67 3.12
N ILE A 443 18.38 16.25 4.19
CA ILE A 443 17.68 15.49 5.24
C ILE A 443 16.55 14.64 4.65
N ARG A 444 15.75 15.20 3.74
CA ARG A 444 14.66 14.46 3.09
C ARG A 444 15.17 13.32 2.21
N SER A 445 16.24 13.54 1.45
CA SER A 445 16.89 12.47 0.67
C SER A 445 17.34 11.35 1.60
N ILE A 446 17.94 11.68 2.75
CA ILE A 446 18.41 10.70 3.71
C ILE A 446 17.27 9.83 4.24
N PHE A 447 16.15 10.44 4.66
CA PHE A 447 14.98 9.69 5.13
C PHE A 447 14.36 8.82 4.02
N LEU A 448 14.12 9.37 2.82
CA LEU A 448 13.49 8.62 1.72
C LEU A 448 14.33 7.43 1.24
N ASN A 449 15.64 7.52 1.38
CA ASN A 449 16.60 6.46 1.05
C ASN A 449 17.07 5.68 2.28
N GLY A 450 16.48 5.94 3.45
CA GLY A 450 16.81 5.26 4.69
C GLY A 450 16.37 3.79 4.69
N GLU A 451 16.85 3.07 5.70
CA GLU A 451 16.49 1.66 5.90
C GLU A 451 15.02 1.51 6.28
N ASN A 452 14.33 0.61 5.56
CA ASN A 452 12.95 0.23 5.80
C ASN A 452 12.83 -1.24 6.20
N ASP A 453 13.94 -1.92 6.54
CA ASP A 453 13.96 -3.37 6.76
C ASP A 453 13.16 -3.80 8.00
N PHE A 454 12.92 -2.89 8.95
CA PHE A 454 11.95 -3.12 10.04
C PHE A 454 10.50 -3.35 9.55
N LEU A 455 10.21 -3.01 8.30
CA LEU A 455 8.94 -3.31 7.62
C LEU A 455 9.04 -4.53 6.69
N SER A 456 10.15 -5.26 6.68
CA SER A 456 10.20 -6.50 5.92
C SER A 456 9.24 -7.51 6.53
N LYS A 457 8.58 -8.29 5.68
CA LYS A 457 7.59 -9.28 6.10
C LYS A 457 8.15 -10.21 7.18
N TYR A 458 9.40 -10.64 7.06
CA TYR A 458 10.02 -11.54 8.02
C TYR A 458 10.28 -10.91 9.38
N LYS A 459 10.68 -9.62 9.43
CA LYS A 459 10.83 -8.93 10.71
C LYS A 459 9.48 -8.69 11.38
N ILE A 460 8.48 -8.23 10.63
CA ILE A 460 7.13 -8.05 11.17
C ILE A 460 6.56 -9.40 11.66
N ASP A 461 6.67 -10.46 10.86
CA ASP A 461 6.21 -11.80 11.22
C ASP A 461 6.93 -12.30 12.49
N GLY A 462 8.26 -12.20 12.56
CA GLY A 462 9.04 -12.64 13.72
C GLY A 462 8.77 -11.84 14.99
N GLU A 463 8.58 -10.52 14.88
CA GLU A 463 8.20 -9.68 16.03
C GLU A 463 6.79 -10.04 16.54
N ILE A 464 5.81 -10.23 15.64
CA ILE A 464 4.46 -10.65 16.01
C ILE A 464 4.46 -12.04 16.66
N GLU A 465 5.17 -13.00 16.06
CA GLU A 465 5.24 -14.38 16.58
C GLU A 465 5.84 -14.40 17.98
N LYS A 466 6.95 -13.69 18.20
CA LYS A 466 7.54 -13.53 19.52
C LYS A 466 6.57 -12.93 20.52
N MET A 467 5.81 -11.89 20.14
CA MET A 467 4.83 -11.27 21.03
C MET A 467 3.71 -12.26 21.42
N ILE A 468 3.26 -13.09 20.48
CA ILE A 468 2.23 -14.10 20.73
C ILE A 468 2.78 -15.19 21.66
N GLU A 469 4.00 -15.69 21.42
CA GLU A 469 4.66 -16.72 22.23
C GLU A 469 4.92 -16.27 23.66
N ASP A 470 5.32 -15.00 23.85
CA ASP A 470 5.56 -14.38 25.15
C ASP A 470 4.26 -14.12 25.94
N GLY A 471 3.09 -14.47 25.37
CA GLY A 471 1.78 -14.28 26.00
C GLY A 471 1.43 -12.82 26.23
N ILE A 472 1.98 -11.93 25.38
CA ILE A 472 1.93 -10.49 25.57
C ILE A 472 0.49 -9.98 25.56
N ARG A 473 0.24 -8.99 26.42
CA ARG A 473 -1.06 -8.36 26.58
C ARG A 473 -1.48 -7.64 25.30
N SER A 474 -2.79 -7.61 25.06
CA SER A 474 -3.41 -6.88 23.94
C SER A 474 -2.94 -5.42 23.80
N GLU A 475 -2.68 -4.76 24.92
CA GLU A 475 -2.27 -3.37 25.01
C GLU A 475 -0.90 -3.15 24.36
N ASP A 476 0.02 -4.11 24.54
CA ASP A 476 1.37 -4.03 23.97
C ASP A 476 1.36 -4.27 22.45
N ILE A 477 0.42 -5.07 21.94
CA ILE A 477 0.18 -5.22 20.49
C ILE A 477 -0.30 -3.90 19.89
N GLY A 478 -1.22 -3.21 20.57
CA GLY A 478 -1.65 -1.87 20.15
C GLY A 478 -0.49 -0.87 20.10
N ILE A 479 0.36 -0.86 21.14
CA ILE A 479 1.56 -0.02 21.20
C ILE A 479 2.54 -0.36 20.06
N TYR A 480 2.75 -1.65 19.77
CA TYR A 480 3.59 -2.09 18.66
C TYR A 480 3.06 -1.58 17.31
N ILE A 481 1.76 -1.73 17.04
CA ILE A 481 1.12 -1.21 15.82
C ILE A 481 1.37 0.29 15.69
N GLU A 482 1.07 1.06 16.74
CA GLU A 482 1.23 2.52 16.74
C GLU A 482 2.70 2.95 16.56
N LYS A 483 3.63 2.28 17.24
CA LYS A 483 5.07 2.56 17.14
C LYS A 483 5.59 2.26 15.74
N THR A 484 5.17 1.16 15.13
CA THR A 484 5.56 0.78 13.77
C THR A 484 5.03 1.79 12.76
N ILE A 485 3.74 2.16 12.86
CA ILE A 485 3.12 3.21 12.03
C ILE A 485 3.89 4.53 12.18
N LYS A 486 4.18 4.96 13.41
CA LYS A 486 4.88 6.22 13.68
C LYS A 486 6.30 6.23 13.13
N LYS A 487 7.01 5.11 13.25
CA LYS A 487 8.35 4.95 12.67
C LYS A 487 8.31 5.04 11.14
N SER A 488 7.28 4.48 10.51
CA SER A 488 7.06 4.58 9.05
C SER A 488 6.66 5.98 8.60
N GLU A 489 5.87 6.72 9.40
CA GLU A 489 5.58 8.13 9.12
C GLU A 489 6.85 8.95 8.99
N ASN A 490 7.78 8.81 9.94
CA ASN A 490 9.04 9.54 9.91
C ASN A 490 9.89 9.20 8.66
N LEU A 491 9.78 7.97 8.16
CA LEU A 491 10.51 7.51 6.98
C LEU A 491 9.89 8.02 5.67
N PHE A 492 8.56 8.01 5.57
CA PHE A 492 7.84 8.22 4.30
C PHE A 492 7.09 9.55 4.17
N GLN A 493 6.95 10.34 5.25
CA GLN A 493 6.15 11.56 5.21
C GLN A 493 6.63 12.57 4.16
N SER A 494 5.66 13.09 3.42
CA SER A 494 5.80 14.16 2.44
C SER A 494 6.11 15.52 3.10
N SER A 495 6.81 16.36 2.34
CA SER A 495 7.39 17.69 2.63
C SER A 495 6.72 18.62 3.64
N ASP A 496 5.41 18.59 3.82
CA ASP A 496 4.72 19.75 4.40
C ASP A 496 4.89 19.84 5.93
N THR A 497 4.96 18.69 6.61
CA THR A 497 5.25 18.63 8.05
C THR A 497 6.71 18.95 8.35
N LEU A 498 7.67 18.36 7.64
CA LEU A 498 9.11 18.63 7.84
C LEU A 498 9.45 20.11 7.59
N THR A 499 8.81 20.74 6.62
CA THR A 499 8.97 22.18 6.34
C THR A 499 8.38 23.04 7.45
N SER A 500 7.25 22.64 8.03
CA SER A 500 6.71 23.32 9.22
C SER A 500 7.69 23.20 10.40
N TYR A 501 8.23 22.00 10.65
CA TYR A 501 9.16 21.72 11.75
C TYR A 501 10.50 22.45 11.63
N VAL A 502 11.08 22.53 10.42
CA VAL A 502 12.34 23.26 10.19
C VAL A 502 12.12 24.78 10.26
N ASN A 503 11.03 25.29 9.70
CA ASN A 503 10.76 26.73 9.75
C ASN A 503 10.43 27.21 11.16
N THR A 504 9.72 26.42 11.99
CA THR A 504 9.48 26.79 13.40
C THR A 504 10.74 26.75 14.26
N ALA A 505 11.70 25.86 13.96
CA ALA A 505 12.98 25.82 14.66
C ALA A 505 13.89 27.01 14.29
N THR A 506 13.73 27.59 13.09
CA THR A 506 14.57 28.69 12.59
C THR A 506 14.00 30.08 12.90
N PHE A 507 12.69 30.21 13.15
CA PHE A 507 11.99 31.49 13.38
C PHE A 507 11.65 31.78 14.85
N GLY A 508 12.46 31.29 15.80
CA GLY A 508 12.38 31.66 17.21
C GLY A 508 12.77 33.12 17.53
N ARG A 509 12.21 34.12 16.84
CA ARG A 509 12.09 35.50 17.37
C ARG A 509 10.68 35.69 17.87
N ILE A 510 10.57 35.51 19.18
CA ILE A 510 9.41 35.88 19.98
C ILE A 510 9.24 37.41 19.92
N CYS A 511 8.08 37.88 19.44
CA CYS A 511 7.54 39.16 19.86
C CYS A 511 6.66 38.91 21.10
N PHE A 512 7.04 39.45 22.26
CA PHE A 512 6.10 39.63 23.38
C PHE A 512 6.00 41.11 23.72
N GLY A 513 4.75 41.59 23.78
CA GLY A 513 4.38 42.86 24.39
C GLY A 513 4.44 42.80 25.93
N PRO A 514 4.12 43.92 26.62
CA PRO A 514 4.72 44.26 27.92
C PRO A 514 4.27 43.45 29.14
N ASN A 515 3.32 42.52 29.04
CA ASN A 515 2.69 41.91 30.21
C ASN A 515 2.88 40.40 30.19
N GLY A 516 3.93 39.94 30.86
CA GLY A 516 4.28 38.53 30.97
C GLY A 516 3.27 37.73 31.79
N VAL A 517 2.83 36.60 31.22
CA VAL A 517 2.57 35.35 31.93
C VAL A 517 2.99 34.22 30.97
N SER A 518 3.96 33.42 31.39
CA SER A 518 4.51 32.28 30.66
C SER A 518 3.94 30.98 31.22
N ASP A 519 3.40 30.11 30.36
CA ASP A 519 3.61 28.67 30.44
C ASP A 519 3.02 27.95 29.22
N GLU A 520 3.86 27.64 28.23
CA GLU A 520 3.65 26.56 27.27
C GLU A 520 5.01 25.91 26.96
N LYS A 521 5.16 24.64 27.34
CA LYS A 521 6.33 23.81 27.05
C LYS A 521 6.43 23.57 25.54
N ARG A 522 7.42 24.20 24.91
CA ARG A 522 7.95 23.82 23.59
C ARG A 522 8.57 22.42 23.69
N GLN A 523 8.12 21.48 22.86
CA GLN A 523 8.96 20.36 22.45
C GLN A 523 9.90 20.86 21.35
N GLU A 524 11.15 21.15 21.69
CA GLU A 524 12.21 21.22 20.69
C GLU A 524 12.33 19.85 20.03
N ILE A 525 12.20 19.79 18.70
CA ILE A 525 12.65 18.61 17.97
C ILE A 525 14.16 18.71 17.90
N ASP A 526 14.79 17.83 18.65
CA ASP A 526 16.22 17.61 18.65
C ASP A 526 16.64 17.00 17.30
N TYR A 527 17.12 17.84 16.39
CA TYR A 527 17.69 17.40 15.12
C TYR A 527 18.95 16.55 15.34
N CYS A 528 19.67 16.72 16.46
CA CYS A 528 20.75 15.80 16.84
C CYS A 528 20.17 14.42 17.12
N GLY A 529 19.01 14.32 17.77
CA GLY A 529 18.28 13.06 17.96
C GLY A 529 17.89 12.37 16.64
N ALA A 530 17.49 13.12 15.61
CA ALA A 530 17.21 12.55 14.28
C ALA A 530 18.49 12.06 13.56
N ILE A 531 19.61 12.77 13.75
CA ILE A 531 20.93 12.36 13.25
C ILE A 531 21.47 11.16 14.04
N ASP A 532 21.16 11.06 15.34
CA ASP A 532 21.49 9.93 16.21
C ASP A 532 20.70 8.65 15.86
N MET A 533 19.60 8.79 15.11
CA MET A 533 18.86 7.65 14.55
C MET A 533 19.44 7.14 13.21
N LEU A 534 20.44 7.81 12.64
CA LEU A 534 21.13 7.32 11.44
C LEU A 534 22.11 6.20 11.84
N PRO A 535 22.00 5.00 11.23
CA PRO A 535 22.84 3.87 11.62
C PRO A 535 24.33 4.17 11.37
N GLU A 536 25.16 4.04 12.42
CA GLU A 536 26.63 4.22 12.36
C GLU A 536 27.33 3.26 11.38
N GLU A 537 26.64 2.18 10.99
CA GLU A 537 27.11 1.14 10.08
C GLU A 537 27.13 1.59 8.61
N ILE A 538 26.27 2.55 8.24
CA ILE A 538 26.15 3.07 6.86
C ILE A 538 27.03 4.30 6.67
N PHE A 539 27.25 5.05 7.74
CA PHE A 539 27.85 6.37 7.70
C PHE A 539 29.12 6.39 8.54
N SER A 540 30.26 6.72 7.92
CA SER A 540 31.53 6.78 8.66
C SER A 540 31.40 7.67 9.91
N LYS A 541 32.09 7.33 11.00
CA LYS A 541 32.06 8.14 12.24
C LYS A 541 32.42 9.61 11.98
N ASN A 542 33.34 9.86 11.05
CA ASN A 542 33.71 11.21 10.59
C ASN A 542 32.59 11.93 9.81
N PHE A 543 31.68 11.18 9.21
CA PHE A 543 30.50 11.71 8.52
C PHE A 543 29.40 12.08 9.51
N LEU A 544 29.08 11.22 10.47
CA LEU A 544 28.07 11.54 11.49
C LEU A 544 28.53 12.72 12.35
N ASN A 545 29.82 12.77 12.68
CA ASN A 545 30.41 13.90 13.40
C ASN A 545 30.36 15.21 12.58
N ARG A 546 30.43 15.15 11.24
CA ARG A 546 30.27 16.35 10.39
C ARG A 546 28.82 16.81 10.34
N LEU A 547 27.87 15.89 10.19
CA LEU A 547 26.43 16.19 10.21
C LEU A 547 25.98 16.78 11.55
N LYS A 548 26.57 16.33 12.67
CA LYS A 548 26.33 16.90 14.01
C LYS A 548 27.03 18.24 14.25
N ALA A 549 28.08 18.57 13.49
CA ALA A 549 28.85 19.81 13.65
C ALA A 549 28.29 20.98 12.82
N GLU A 550 27.53 20.70 11.75
CA GLU A 550 26.83 21.68 10.91
C GLU A 550 25.41 21.99 11.39
#